data_AF-A0A3M1CMB5-F1
#
_entry.id   AF-A0A3M1CMB5-F1
#
_cell.length_a   1.000
_cell.length_b   1.000
_cell.length_c   1.000
_cell.angle_alpha   90.00
_cell.angle_beta   90.00
_cell.angle_gamma   90.00
#
_symmetry.space_group_name_H-M   'P 1'
#
loop_
_entity.id
_entity.type
_entity.pdbx_description
1 polymer ?
#
loop_
_entity_poly.entity_id
_entity_poly.type
_entity_poly.pdbx_seq_one_letter_code
_entity_poly.pdbx_strand_id
1 'polypeptide(L)'
;MKRIGLVVALLPLLAHAAGQGGKMAIDESTKMAVIGQLYAKYGGGEKQRIELGVEQAARLWRKADGDEKAFLRFCLEHFTPSEKLPALLERFRNKLEKLGGHFNQITLALRRELDEDTGPLLPVDQMFAAYDPSAHLIEDWFANRLAFVVLLNFPATPLEKMLERASGWSTERWAMQRLAQRFLHRVPAEVNQRISEVVTKAGAYIDAYNIRMDRVVDSTGKPMFREGLRLISHWGLRDELRALYAKKDGLAKQRLIYTIMLRIIEQQIPEIVIDNPEVKWDPVANTVDGKPSAREPDKRYAMLLEVKKALQLSDPYYPDAPNPIARAFLLEREMTEERVVGLLERLLQAKVGHDVARLIEKRLGRKLEPFDIWYDGFKARSGLDERRL
;
A
#
# COMPACT_ATOMS: atom_id res chain seq x y z
N MET A 1 -47.51 -14.85 39.39
CA MET A 1 -48.14 -15.28 38.12
C MET A 1 -48.00 -14.18 37.08
N LYS A 2 -47.83 -14.56 35.81
CA LYS A 2 -47.58 -13.75 34.60
C LYS A 2 -46.11 -13.32 34.38
N ARG A 3 -45.36 -14.22 33.73
CA ARG A 3 -44.18 -13.91 32.92
C ARG A 3 -44.65 -13.08 31.71
N ILE A 4 -44.08 -11.90 31.50
CA ILE A 4 -44.20 -11.14 30.25
C ILE A 4 -42.83 -11.19 29.60
N GLY A 5 -42.72 -11.96 28.52
CA GLY A 5 -41.52 -12.03 27.69
C GLY A 5 -41.42 -10.77 26.85
N LEU A 6 -40.33 -10.02 27.02
CA LEU A 6 -39.98 -8.92 26.14
C LEU A 6 -39.15 -9.49 24.98
N VAL A 7 -39.81 -9.71 23.85
CA VAL A 7 -39.16 -10.00 22.56
C VAL A 7 -38.55 -8.69 22.05
N VAL A 8 -37.25 -8.52 22.24
CA VAL A 8 -36.50 -7.44 21.57
C VAL A 8 -36.24 -7.91 20.14
N ALA A 9 -37.08 -7.43 19.22
CA ALA A 9 -36.88 -7.59 17.79
C ALA A 9 -35.62 -6.83 17.37
N LEU A 10 -34.54 -7.57 17.12
CA LEU A 10 -33.39 -7.12 16.34
C LEU A 10 -33.88 -6.82 14.91
N LEU A 11 -34.21 -5.55 14.65
CA LEU A 11 -34.27 -5.02 13.29
C LEU A 11 -32.85 -5.13 12.69
N PRO A 12 -32.64 -5.90 11.62
CA PRO A 12 -31.40 -5.76 10.87
C PRO A 12 -31.44 -4.38 10.23
N LEU A 13 -30.51 -3.52 10.62
CA LEU A 13 -30.08 -2.41 9.77
C LEU A 13 -29.70 -3.04 8.43
N LEU A 14 -30.62 -2.95 7.47
CA LEU A 14 -30.34 -3.10 6.06
C LEU A 14 -29.28 -2.04 5.72
N ALA A 15 -28.02 -2.43 5.87
CA ALA A 15 -26.95 -1.87 5.07
C ALA A 15 -27.43 -2.05 3.62
N HIS A 16 -27.96 -0.97 3.04
CA HIS A 16 -28.10 -0.88 1.61
C HIS A 16 -26.69 -1.06 1.07
N ALA A 17 -26.42 -2.27 0.58
CA ALA A 17 -25.35 -2.50 -0.34
C ALA A 17 -25.63 -1.57 -1.53
N ALA A 18 -24.96 -0.42 -1.58
CA ALA A 18 -24.75 0.33 -2.81
C ALA A 18 -23.75 -0.44 -3.71
N GLY A 19 -23.85 -1.78 -3.73
CA GLY A 19 -23.06 -2.66 -4.56
C GLY A 19 -23.85 -2.95 -5.82
N GLN A 20 -23.33 -2.48 -6.95
CA GLN A 20 -23.86 -2.64 -8.32
C GLN A 20 -24.94 -1.63 -8.73
N GLY A 21 -24.55 -0.35 -8.84
CA GLY A 21 -25.14 0.52 -9.85
C GLY A 21 -24.97 -0.15 -11.22
N GLY A 22 -26.06 -0.73 -11.75
CA GLY A 22 -26.05 -1.63 -12.90
C GLY A 22 -25.19 -1.12 -14.05
N LYS A 23 -24.26 -1.97 -14.50
CA LYS A 23 -23.55 -1.76 -15.78
C LYS A 23 -24.63 -1.60 -16.85
N MET A 24 -24.72 -0.40 -17.41
CA MET A 24 -25.36 -0.24 -18.72
C MET A 24 -24.23 -0.48 -19.71
N ALA A 25 -24.26 -1.60 -20.42
CA ALA A 25 -23.35 -1.77 -21.54
C ALA A 25 -23.82 -0.83 -22.65
N ILE A 26 -22.99 0.13 -23.05
CA ILE A 26 -23.20 0.84 -24.32
C ILE A 26 -23.12 -0.22 -25.41
N ASP A 27 -24.20 -0.38 -26.17
CA ASP A 27 -24.29 -1.42 -27.17
C ASP A 27 -23.32 -1.18 -28.34
N GLU A 28 -23.01 -2.25 -29.09
CA GLU A 28 -22.12 -2.15 -30.25
C GLU A 28 -22.67 -1.19 -31.31
N SER A 29 -24.00 -1.10 -31.45
CA SER A 29 -24.64 -0.24 -32.45
C SER A 29 -24.37 1.25 -32.16
N THR A 30 -24.47 1.66 -30.89
CA THR A 30 -24.16 3.02 -30.43
C THR A 30 -22.68 3.31 -30.60
N LYS A 31 -21.79 2.38 -30.21
CA LYS A 31 -20.34 2.57 -30.41
C LYS A 31 -20.02 2.80 -31.88
N MET A 32 -20.52 1.95 -32.77
CA MET A 32 -20.30 2.08 -34.22
C MET A 32 -20.87 3.39 -34.78
N ALA A 33 -22.04 3.83 -34.31
CA ALA A 33 -22.65 5.09 -34.72
C ALA A 33 -21.81 6.31 -34.31
N VAL A 34 -21.30 6.32 -33.08
CA VAL A 34 -20.39 7.37 -32.57
C VAL A 34 -19.10 7.40 -33.37
N ILE A 35 -18.48 6.23 -33.55
CA ILE A 35 -17.25 6.05 -34.31
C ILE A 35 -17.45 6.58 -35.74
N GLY A 36 -18.52 6.19 -36.43
CA GLY A 36 -18.85 6.66 -37.78
C GLY A 36 -19.03 8.18 -37.89
N GLN A 37 -19.67 8.81 -36.91
CA GLN A 37 -19.85 10.27 -36.90
C GLN A 37 -18.55 11.03 -36.59
N LEU A 38 -17.73 10.52 -35.66
CA LEU A 38 -16.40 11.07 -35.40
C LEU A 38 -15.50 10.92 -36.64
N TYR A 39 -15.60 9.80 -37.37
CA TYR A 39 -14.92 9.63 -38.65
C TYR A 39 -15.32 10.65 -39.68
N ALA A 40 -16.62 10.86 -39.87
CA ALA A 40 -17.12 11.85 -40.82
C ALA A 40 -16.63 13.27 -40.48
N LYS A 41 -16.46 13.57 -39.17
CA LYS A 41 -16.05 14.89 -38.68
C LYS A 41 -14.54 15.15 -38.74
N TYR A 42 -13.71 14.16 -38.40
CA TYR A 42 -12.26 14.34 -38.22
C TYR A 42 -11.39 13.59 -39.25
N GLY A 43 -11.98 12.67 -40.02
CA GLY A 43 -11.30 11.94 -41.09
C GLY A 43 -10.44 10.75 -40.64
N GLY A 44 -9.81 10.08 -41.61
CA GLY A 44 -9.11 8.81 -41.40
C GLY A 44 -7.82 8.89 -40.57
N GLY A 45 -7.22 10.07 -40.42
CA GLY A 45 -6.02 10.26 -39.60
C GLY A 45 -6.25 9.99 -38.11
N GLU A 46 -7.48 10.13 -37.63
CA GLU A 46 -7.86 9.92 -36.22
C GLU A 46 -8.35 8.49 -35.94
N LYS A 47 -8.26 7.57 -36.91
CA LYS A 47 -8.97 6.29 -36.88
C LYS A 47 -8.77 5.47 -35.63
N GLN A 48 -7.52 5.15 -35.33
CA GLN A 48 -7.19 4.32 -34.19
C GLN A 48 -7.52 5.00 -32.86
N ARG A 49 -7.46 6.34 -32.79
CA ARG A 49 -7.78 7.11 -31.59
C ARG A 49 -9.28 7.12 -31.31
N ILE A 50 -10.09 7.31 -32.35
CA ILE A 50 -11.55 7.28 -32.25
C ILE A 50 -12.02 5.91 -31.75
N GLU A 51 -11.60 4.84 -32.43
CA GLU A 51 -11.97 3.46 -32.06
C GLU A 51 -11.57 3.14 -30.61
N LEU A 52 -10.30 3.38 -30.25
CA LEU A 52 -9.81 3.10 -28.90
C LEU A 52 -10.51 3.95 -27.84
N GLY A 53 -10.66 5.25 -28.08
CA GLY A 53 -11.23 6.18 -27.12
C GLY A 53 -12.69 5.89 -26.81
N VAL A 54 -13.48 5.60 -27.85
CA VAL A 54 -14.90 5.22 -27.69
C VAL A 54 -15.01 3.90 -26.93
N GLU A 55 -14.18 2.91 -27.24
CA GLU A 55 -14.18 1.62 -26.54
C GLU A 55 -13.82 1.79 -25.04
N GLN A 56 -12.76 2.54 -24.74
CA GLN A 56 -12.33 2.81 -23.36
C GLN A 56 -13.40 3.53 -22.55
N ALA A 57 -14.06 4.54 -23.13
CA ALA A 57 -15.12 5.29 -22.46
C ALA A 57 -16.38 4.44 -22.26
N ALA A 58 -16.82 3.71 -23.29
CA ALA A 58 -17.99 2.83 -23.25
C ALA A 58 -17.86 1.74 -22.18
N ARG A 59 -16.66 1.17 -22.02
CA ARG A 59 -16.36 0.10 -21.04
C ARG A 59 -16.70 0.50 -19.60
N LEU A 60 -16.57 1.78 -19.26
CA LEU A 60 -16.73 2.30 -17.89
C LEU A 60 -17.99 3.15 -17.71
N TRP A 61 -18.75 3.36 -18.79
CA TRP A 61 -20.02 4.08 -18.75
C TRP A 61 -21.07 3.27 -17.99
N ARG A 62 -21.76 3.91 -17.06
CA ARG A 62 -22.84 3.32 -16.25
C ARG A 62 -24.14 4.07 -16.51
N LYS A 63 -25.26 3.48 -16.09
CA LYS A 63 -26.58 4.12 -16.18
C LYS A 63 -26.62 5.51 -15.54
N ALA A 64 -25.85 5.73 -14.46
CA ALA A 64 -25.77 7.01 -13.77
C ALA A 64 -25.07 8.11 -14.59
N ASP A 65 -24.26 7.76 -15.60
CA ASP A 65 -23.49 8.72 -16.39
C ASP A 65 -24.33 9.27 -17.59
N GLY A 66 -25.36 8.54 -18.00
CA GLY A 66 -26.35 8.91 -19.01
C GLY A 66 -26.81 7.72 -19.86
N ASP A 67 -27.80 7.93 -20.72
CA ASP A 67 -28.23 6.95 -21.73
C ASP A 67 -27.29 6.94 -22.96
N GLU A 68 -27.56 6.07 -23.93
CA GLU A 68 -26.79 5.97 -25.19
C GLU A 68 -26.75 7.31 -25.96
N LYS A 69 -27.83 8.08 -25.94
CA LYS A 69 -27.88 9.41 -26.57
C LYS A 69 -26.96 10.39 -25.86
N ALA A 70 -26.88 10.33 -24.53
CA ALA A 70 -25.95 11.14 -23.75
C ALA A 70 -24.50 10.74 -24.03
N PHE A 71 -24.21 9.44 -24.13
CA PHE A 71 -22.89 8.94 -24.52
C PHE A 71 -22.48 9.44 -25.91
N LEU A 72 -23.38 9.34 -26.89
CA LEU A 72 -23.14 9.83 -28.24
C LEU A 72 -22.85 11.34 -28.26
N ARG A 73 -23.67 12.15 -27.61
CA ARG A 73 -23.44 13.60 -27.53
C ARG A 73 -22.09 13.91 -26.87
N PHE A 74 -21.80 13.23 -25.77
CA PHE A 74 -20.55 13.40 -25.03
C PHE A 74 -19.34 13.14 -25.93
N CYS A 75 -19.32 12.02 -26.66
CA CYS A 75 -18.20 11.69 -27.55
C CYS A 75 -18.02 12.71 -28.67
N LEU A 76 -19.10 13.17 -29.30
CA LEU A 76 -19.04 14.15 -30.40
C LEU A 76 -18.60 15.54 -29.94
N GLU A 77 -18.92 15.91 -28.71
CA GLU A 77 -18.56 17.18 -28.10
C GLU A 77 -17.11 17.19 -27.59
N HIS A 78 -16.66 16.10 -26.97
CA HIS A 78 -15.41 16.07 -26.21
C HIS A 78 -14.26 15.31 -26.89
N PHE A 79 -14.47 14.72 -28.07
CA PHE A 79 -13.35 14.22 -28.85
C PHE A 79 -12.46 15.38 -29.32
N THR A 80 -11.17 15.26 -29.03
CA THR A 80 -10.14 16.26 -29.28
C THR A 80 -9.19 15.74 -30.38
N PRO A 81 -9.12 16.44 -31.52
CA PRO A 81 -8.24 16.04 -32.63
C PRO A 81 -6.76 16.21 -32.23
N SER A 82 -5.88 15.50 -32.93
CA SER A 82 -4.49 15.28 -32.49
C SER A 82 -3.70 16.56 -32.28
N GLU A 83 -3.94 17.60 -33.09
CA GLU A 83 -3.26 18.89 -33.00
C GLU A 83 -3.59 19.66 -31.70
N LYS A 84 -4.71 19.33 -31.03
CA LYS A 84 -5.15 19.96 -29.78
C LYS A 84 -4.84 19.11 -28.54
N LEU A 85 -4.37 17.88 -28.72
CA LEU A 85 -4.04 16.98 -27.60
C LEU A 85 -3.01 17.55 -26.63
N PRO A 86 -1.90 18.19 -27.07
CA PRO A 86 -0.91 18.72 -26.13
C PRO A 86 -1.52 19.75 -25.16
N ALA A 87 -2.41 20.61 -25.66
CA ALA A 87 -3.10 21.60 -24.83
C ALA A 87 -4.09 20.96 -23.85
N LEU A 88 -4.77 19.89 -24.26
CA LEU A 88 -5.66 19.12 -23.37
C LEU A 88 -4.85 18.41 -22.26
N LEU A 89 -3.75 17.76 -22.64
CA LEU A 89 -2.84 17.08 -21.73
C LEU A 89 -2.31 18.05 -20.68
N GLU A 90 -1.84 19.23 -21.11
CA GLU A 90 -1.32 20.27 -20.23
C GLU A 90 -2.37 20.73 -19.20
N ARG A 91 -3.62 20.87 -19.64
CA ARG A 91 -4.71 21.22 -18.73
C ARG A 91 -4.88 20.14 -17.68
N PHE A 92 -4.96 18.86 -18.04
CA PHE A 92 -5.11 17.79 -17.04
C PHE A 92 -3.90 17.69 -16.10
N ARG A 93 -2.68 17.75 -16.65
CA ARG A 93 -1.43 17.71 -15.89
C ARG A 93 -1.43 18.75 -14.78
N ASN A 94 -1.68 20.01 -15.13
CA ASN A 94 -1.59 21.11 -14.17
C ASN A 94 -2.65 21.05 -13.05
N LYS A 95 -3.81 20.43 -13.29
CA LYS A 95 -4.85 20.28 -12.25
C LYS A 95 -4.60 19.06 -11.39
N LEU A 96 -4.15 17.95 -12.00
CA LEU A 96 -3.80 16.74 -11.26
C LEU A 96 -2.60 16.94 -10.35
N GLU A 97 -1.61 17.73 -10.78
CA GLU A 97 -0.47 18.12 -9.94
C GLU A 97 -0.93 18.89 -8.70
N LYS A 98 -1.76 19.94 -8.90
CA LYS A 98 -2.31 20.72 -7.78
C LYS A 98 -3.16 19.87 -6.85
N LEU A 99 -4.08 19.07 -7.39
CA LEU A 99 -4.94 18.20 -6.59
C LEU A 99 -4.10 17.19 -5.80
N GLY A 100 -3.17 16.51 -6.45
CA GLY A 100 -2.29 15.54 -5.79
C GLY A 100 -1.47 16.17 -4.67
N GLY A 101 -0.86 17.33 -4.92
CA GLY A 101 -0.10 18.06 -3.92
C GLY A 101 -0.95 18.50 -2.72
N HIS A 102 -2.15 19.03 -2.97
CA HIS A 102 -3.05 19.46 -1.89
C HIS A 102 -3.64 18.29 -1.11
N PHE A 103 -4.03 17.19 -1.75
CA PHE A 103 -4.47 15.99 -1.04
C PHE A 103 -3.35 15.45 -0.16
N ASN A 104 -2.11 15.39 -0.67
CA ASN A 104 -0.97 14.99 0.14
C ASN A 104 -0.76 15.91 1.35
N GLN A 105 -0.86 17.23 1.16
CA GLN A 105 -0.76 18.20 2.24
C GLN A 105 -1.85 17.99 3.31
N ILE A 106 -3.10 17.77 2.90
CA ILE A 106 -4.22 17.49 3.81
C ILE A 106 -3.96 16.18 4.56
N THR A 107 -3.56 15.12 3.87
CA THR A 107 -3.23 13.83 4.48
C THR A 107 -2.13 13.96 5.54
N LEU A 108 -1.05 14.68 5.25
CA LEU A 108 0.01 14.93 6.24
C LEU A 108 -0.52 15.68 7.46
N ALA A 109 -1.35 16.71 7.26
CA ALA A 109 -1.92 17.48 8.35
C ALA A 109 -2.87 16.64 9.24
N LEU A 110 -3.67 15.76 8.64
CA LEU A 110 -4.60 14.87 9.36
C LEU A 110 -3.90 13.75 10.12
N ARG A 111 -2.69 13.36 9.70
CA ARG A 111 -1.94 12.26 10.30
C ARG A 111 -0.89 12.72 11.31
N ARG A 112 -0.72 14.03 11.47
CA ARG A 112 0.40 14.61 12.21
C ARG A 112 0.59 14.02 13.59
N GLU A 113 -0.48 13.91 14.37
CA GLU A 113 -0.41 13.41 15.74
C GLU A 113 0.01 11.94 15.79
N LEU A 114 -0.38 11.14 14.79
CA LEU A 114 -0.02 9.73 14.66
C LEU A 114 1.44 9.54 14.19
N ASP A 115 1.87 10.35 13.23
CA ASP A 115 3.15 10.18 12.54
C ASP A 115 4.31 10.95 13.22
N GLU A 116 4.03 11.99 14.02
CA GLU A 116 5.00 12.82 14.74
C GLU A 116 4.88 12.70 16.27
N ASP A 117 5.98 12.93 16.99
CA ASP A 117 5.98 12.98 18.46
C ASP A 117 5.40 14.32 18.95
N THR A 118 4.06 14.40 18.95
CA THR A 118 3.29 15.57 19.40
C THR A 118 2.76 15.43 20.83
N GLY A 119 3.11 14.35 21.52
CA GLY A 119 2.61 13.98 22.83
C GLY A 119 1.65 12.78 22.82
N PRO A 120 0.87 12.57 23.90
CA PRO A 120 -0.04 11.43 24.00
C PRO A 120 -1.18 11.48 22.98
N LEU A 121 -1.38 10.37 22.25
CA LEU A 121 -2.49 10.22 21.31
C LEU A 121 -3.85 10.20 22.02
N LEU A 122 -4.82 10.88 21.41
CA LEU A 122 -6.23 10.80 21.71
C LEU A 122 -6.93 9.76 20.81
N PRO A 123 -8.08 9.21 21.22
CA PRO A 123 -8.85 8.29 20.39
C PRO A 123 -9.24 8.84 19.00
N VAL A 124 -9.39 10.16 18.88
CA VAL A 124 -9.77 10.81 17.62
C VAL A 124 -8.62 10.88 16.60
N ASP A 125 -7.37 10.83 17.05
CA ASP A 125 -6.21 11.01 16.16
C ASP A 125 -6.12 9.84 15.16
N GLN A 126 -6.49 8.63 15.58
CA GLN A 126 -6.61 7.49 14.68
C GLN A 126 -7.75 7.67 13.66
N MET A 127 -8.83 8.37 14.02
CA MET A 127 -9.94 8.66 13.10
C MET A 127 -9.51 9.68 12.05
N PHE A 128 -8.79 10.74 12.45
CA PHE A 128 -8.22 11.71 11.51
C PHE A 128 -7.21 11.04 10.57
N ALA A 129 -6.29 10.25 11.10
CA ALA A 129 -5.27 9.58 10.30
C ALA A 129 -5.83 8.54 9.32
N ALA A 130 -6.99 7.96 9.63
CA ALA A 130 -7.69 6.97 8.79
C ALA A 130 -8.51 7.60 7.65
N TYR A 131 -8.84 8.89 7.75
CA TYR A 131 -9.61 9.58 6.72
C TYR A 131 -8.77 9.79 5.45
N ASP A 132 -9.23 9.30 4.30
CA ASP A 132 -8.60 9.56 3.01
C ASP A 132 -9.32 10.73 2.31
N PRO A 133 -8.71 11.94 2.30
CA PRO A 133 -9.33 13.11 1.68
C PRO A 133 -9.49 12.97 0.16
N SER A 134 -8.82 12.00 -0.46
CA SER A 134 -8.84 11.75 -1.90
C SER A 134 -9.73 10.58 -2.32
N ALA A 135 -10.38 9.88 -1.37
CA ALA A 135 -11.13 8.65 -1.63
C ALA A 135 -12.18 8.78 -2.76
N HIS A 136 -12.83 9.94 -2.85
CA HIS A 136 -13.86 10.26 -3.84
C HIS A 136 -13.33 10.78 -5.17
N LEU A 137 -12.05 11.16 -5.28
CA LEU A 137 -11.54 11.92 -6.42
C LEU A 137 -11.84 11.25 -7.76
N ILE A 138 -11.56 9.95 -7.89
CA ILE A 138 -11.79 9.22 -9.14
C ILE A 138 -13.28 9.08 -9.43
N GLU A 139 -14.09 8.77 -8.42
CA GLU A 139 -15.55 8.64 -8.55
C GLU A 139 -16.20 9.95 -9.01
N ASP A 140 -15.82 11.08 -8.40
CA ASP A 140 -16.29 12.42 -8.76
C ASP A 140 -15.91 12.79 -10.19
N TRP A 141 -14.71 12.39 -10.65
CA TRP A 141 -14.25 12.63 -12.01
C TRP A 141 -15.00 11.80 -13.05
N PHE A 142 -15.53 10.64 -12.69
CA PHE A 142 -16.51 9.96 -13.53
C PHE A 142 -17.86 10.68 -13.50
N ALA A 143 -18.34 11.08 -12.32
CA ALA A 143 -19.63 11.75 -12.16
C ALA A 143 -19.72 13.08 -12.93
N ASN A 144 -18.64 13.86 -12.96
CA ASN A 144 -18.55 15.11 -13.72
C ASN A 144 -18.01 14.93 -15.16
N ARG A 145 -17.76 13.69 -15.58
CA ARG A 145 -17.27 13.25 -16.90
C ARG A 145 -15.83 13.62 -17.27
N LEU A 146 -15.03 14.21 -16.38
CA LEU A 146 -13.60 14.47 -16.65
C LEU A 146 -12.81 13.19 -16.96
N ALA A 147 -13.10 12.09 -16.25
CA ALA A 147 -12.48 10.79 -16.50
C ALA A 147 -12.82 10.27 -17.92
N PHE A 148 -14.05 10.46 -18.38
CA PHE A 148 -14.45 10.07 -19.74
C PHE A 148 -13.78 10.94 -20.81
N VAL A 149 -13.52 12.23 -20.54
CA VAL A 149 -12.74 13.06 -21.48
C VAL A 149 -11.34 12.50 -21.63
N VAL A 150 -10.73 12.05 -20.53
CA VAL A 150 -9.41 11.41 -20.58
C VAL A 150 -9.46 10.10 -21.38
N LEU A 151 -10.37 9.19 -21.03
CA LEU A 151 -10.50 7.87 -21.67
C LEU A 151 -10.86 7.97 -23.16
N LEU A 152 -11.62 8.99 -23.56
CA LEU A 152 -11.96 9.23 -24.96
C LEU A 152 -10.77 9.70 -25.80
N ASN A 153 -9.82 10.42 -25.18
CA ASN A 153 -8.80 11.17 -25.93
C ASN A 153 -7.40 10.61 -25.82
N PHE A 154 -7.09 9.91 -24.73
CA PHE A 154 -5.75 9.40 -24.43
C PHE A 154 -5.76 7.86 -24.37
N PRO A 155 -4.74 7.20 -24.95
CA PRO A 155 -4.66 5.74 -24.97
C PRO A 155 -4.24 5.20 -23.60
N ALA A 156 -4.84 4.09 -23.18
CA ALA A 156 -4.41 3.29 -22.07
C ALA A 156 -4.01 1.89 -22.57
N THR A 157 -2.72 1.71 -22.81
CA THR A 157 -2.15 0.48 -23.37
C THR A 157 -1.88 -0.55 -22.26
N PRO A 158 -2.24 -1.83 -22.46
CA PRO A 158 -1.87 -2.91 -21.54
C PRO A 158 -0.35 -3.07 -21.40
N LEU A 159 0.11 -3.55 -20.24
CA LEU A 159 1.52 -3.66 -19.91
C LEU A 159 2.31 -4.46 -20.96
N GLU A 160 1.78 -5.57 -21.47
CA GLU A 160 2.45 -6.42 -22.46
C GLU A 160 2.84 -5.62 -23.70
N LYS A 161 1.93 -4.74 -24.17
CA LYS A 161 2.17 -3.88 -25.33
C LYS A 161 3.07 -2.69 -25.02
N MET A 162 3.10 -2.25 -23.77
CA MET A 162 4.09 -1.26 -23.31
C MET A 162 5.49 -1.86 -23.32
N LEU A 163 5.68 -3.07 -22.79
CA LEU A 163 6.99 -3.74 -22.75
C LEU A 163 7.58 -3.94 -24.15
N GLU A 164 6.75 -4.19 -25.17
CA GLU A 164 7.19 -4.32 -26.57
C GLU A 164 7.67 -2.99 -27.20
N ARG A 165 7.08 -1.85 -26.83
CA ARG A 165 7.15 -0.61 -27.64
C ARG A 165 7.58 0.65 -26.89
N ALA A 166 7.53 0.64 -25.56
CA ALA A 166 7.65 1.85 -24.76
C ALA A 166 9.08 2.39 -24.65
N SER A 167 10.09 1.60 -25.05
CA SER A 167 11.49 2.04 -25.17
C SER A 167 11.66 3.19 -26.18
N GLY A 168 10.78 3.29 -27.18
CA GLY A 168 10.77 4.35 -28.19
C GLY A 168 9.79 5.50 -27.91
N TRP A 169 9.12 5.52 -26.74
CA TRP A 169 8.11 6.54 -26.44
C TRP A 169 8.74 7.85 -25.97
N SER A 170 8.20 8.96 -26.47
CA SER A 170 8.53 10.28 -25.94
C SER A 170 7.92 10.48 -24.54
N THR A 171 8.42 11.48 -23.82
CA THR A 171 7.88 11.91 -22.52
C THR A 171 6.38 12.24 -22.62
N GLU A 172 5.97 12.91 -23.70
CA GLU A 172 4.55 13.26 -23.93
C GLU A 172 3.70 12.00 -24.12
N ARG A 173 4.21 11.02 -24.88
CA ARG A 173 3.50 9.74 -25.07
C ARG A 173 3.33 9.01 -23.74
N TRP A 174 4.37 9.00 -22.90
CA TRP A 174 4.28 8.48 -21.54
C TRP A 174 3.25 9.23 -20.69
N ALA A 175 3.25 10.56 -20.72
CA ALA A 175 2.31 11.37 -19.96
C ALA A 175 0.85 11.09 -20.37
N MET A 176 0.56 10.93 -21.67
CA MET A 176 -0.77 10.55 -22.15
C MET A 176 -1.20 9.18 -21.62
N GLN A 177 -0.29 8.21 -21.63
CA GLN A 177 -0.56 6.85 -21.15
C GLN A 177 -0.84 6.82 -19.64
N ARG A 178 0.01 7.49 -18.85
CA ARG A 178 -0.19 7.62 -17.40
C ARG A 178 -1.49 8.32 -17.04
N LEU A 179 -1.84 9.35 -17.79
CA LEU A 179 -3.10 10.06 -17.60
C LEU A 179 -4.29 9.12 -17.82
N ALA A 180 -4.31 8.34 -18.90
CA ALA A 180 -5.40 7.41 -19.18
C ALA A 180 -5.46 6.23 -18.19
N GLN A 181 -4.31 5.67 -17.83
CA GLN A 181 -4.21 4.56 -16.87
C GLN A 181 -4.84 4.87 -15.51
N ARG A 182 -4.78 6.13 -15.07
CA ARG A 182 -5.40 6.60 -13.82
C ARG A 182 -6.91 6.37 -13.75
N PHE A 183 -7.58 6.26 -14.90
CA PHE A 183 -9.04 6.12 -15.00
C PHE A 183 -9.46 4.78 -15.63
N LEU A 184 -8.57 3.78 -15.71
CA LEU A 184 -8.93 2.45 -16.23
C LEU A 184 -9.92 1.68 -15.35
N HIS A 185 -10.02 2.08 -14.08
CA HIS A 185 -10.81 1.42 -13.05
C HIS A 185 -11.61 2.45 -12.27
N ARG A 186 -12.85 2.10 -11.90
CA ARG A 186 -13.77 2.97 -11.15
C ARG A 186 -14.14 2.31 -9.82
N VAL A 187 -13.18 2.33 -8.91
CA VAL A 187 -13.34 1.86 -7.52
C VAL A 187 -14.20 2.87 -6.75
N PRO A 188 -15.27 2.44 -6.05
CA PRO A 188 -16.09 3.33 -5.23
C PRO A 188 -15.30 3.97 -4.10
N ALA A 189 -15.67 5.19 -3.73
CA ALA A 189 -14.99 5.90 -2.65
C ALA A 189 -15.08 5.17 -1.30
N GLU A 190 -16.21 4.53 -1.01
CA GLU A 190 -16.40 3.72 0.21
C GLU A 190 -15.39 2.57 0.32
N VAL A 191 -14.98 1.99 -0.82
CA VAL A 191 -13.97 0.92 -0.86
C VAL A 191 -12.59 1.50 -0.57
N ASN A 192 -12.23 2.62 -1.20
CA ASN A 192 -10.96 3.31 -0.95
C ASN A 192 -10.84 3.75 0.51
N GLN A 193 -11.90 4.37 1.05
CA GLN A 193 -11.96 4.81 2.43
C GLN A 193 -11.82 3.62 3.40
N ARG A 194 -12.50 2.49 3.11
CA ARG A 194 -12.36 1.27 3.92
C ARG A 194 -10.95 0.70 3.89
N ILE A 195 -10.28 0.73 2.74
CA ILE A 195 -8.87 0.32 2.63
C ILE A 195 -7.98 1.23 3.49
N SER A 196 -8.16 2.56 3.40
CA SER A 196 -7.41 3.54 4.20
C SER A 196 -7.57 3.31 5.70
N GLU A 197 -8.81 3.09 6.17
CA GLU A 197 -9.10 2.79 7.57
C GLU A 197 -8.35 1.55 8.08
N VAL A 198 -8.43 0.46 7.32
CA VAL A 198 -7.84 -0.83 7.74
C VAL A 198 -6.32 -0.77 7.69
N VAL A 199 -5.74 -0.14 6.68
CA VAL A 199 -4.28 0.04 6.56
C VAL A 199 -3.76 0.97 7.67
N THR A 200 -4.45 2.06 7.96
CA THR A 200 -4.07 2.97 9.05
C THR A 200 -4.14 2.27 10.41
N LYS A 201 -5.20 1.49 10.66
CA LYS A 201 -5.30 0.68 11.89
C LYS A 201 -4.17 -0.33 12.03
N ALA A 202 -3.77 -0.98 10.93
CA ALA A 202 -2.63 -1.90 10.93
C ALA A 202 -1.30 -1.17 11.19
N GLY A 203 -1.11 0.03 10.62
CA GLY A 203 0.03 0.91 10.88
C GLY A 203 0.11 1.30 12.36
N ALA A 204 -0.97 1.83 12.93
CA ALA A 204 -1.05 2.22 14.34
C ALA A 204 -0.74 1.04 15.29
N TYR A 205 -1.16 -0.19 14.94
CA TYR A 205 -0.76 -1.39 15.71
C TYR A 205 0.76 -1.58 15.71
N ILE A 206 1.42 -1.40 14.56
CA ILE A 206 2.88 -1.53 14.44
C ILE A 206 3.58 -0.41 15.23
N ASP A 207 3.11 0.83 15.10
CA ASP A 207 3.72 2.01 15.72
C ASP A 207 3.64 1.99 17.25
N ALA A 208 2.53 1.47 17.79
CA ALA A 208 2.36 1.27 19.22
C ALA A 208 3.12 0.06 19.78
N TYR A 209 3.60 -0.86 18.93
CA TYR A 209 4.23 -2.10 19.38
C TYR A 209 5.69 -1.89 19.78
N ASN A 210 5.91 -1.59 21.05
CA ASN A 210 7.21 -1.29 21.62
C ASN A 210 7.68 -2.35 22.62
N ILE A 211 8.99 -2.52 22.74
CA ILE A 211 9.63 -3.37 23.74
C ILE A 211 10.47 -2.50 24.67
N ARG A 212 10.26 -2.70 25.97
CA ARG A 212 11.09 -2.12 27.04
C ARG A 212 12.37 -2.94 27.17
N MET A 213 13.33 -2.65 26.30
CA MET A 213 14.62 -3.35 26.28
C MET A 213 15.39 -3.21 27.60
N ASP A 214 15.18 -2.11 28.32
CA ASP A 214 15.71 -1.89 29.67
C ASP A 214 15.17 -2.90 30.72
N ARG A 215 14.11 -3.64 30.38
CA ARG A 215 13.52 -4.71 31.20
C ARG A 215 13.84 -6.12 30.72
N VAL A 216 14.59 -6.24 29.63
CA VAL A 216 15.06 -7.54 29.15
C VAL A 216 16.24 -7.99 30.00
N VAL A 217 16.12 -9.20 30.55
CA VAL A 217 17.12 -9.84 31.41
C VAL A 217 17.65 -11.14 30.80
N ASP A 218 18.81 -11.58 31.27
CA ASP A 218 19.31 -12.93 31.01
C ASP A 218 18.75 -13.97 32.00
N SER A 219 19.19 -15.23 31.85
CA SER A 219 18.77 -16.35 32.71
C SER A 219 19.15 -16.20 34.18
N THR A 220 20.01 -15.24 34.54
CA THR A 220 20.39 -14.91 35.92
C THR A 220 19.60 -13.73 36.48
N GLY A 221 18.72 -13.13 35.67
CA GLY A 221 17.94 -11.93 36.03
C GLY A 221 18.72 -10.62 35.85
N LYS A 222 19.90 -10.65 35.20
CA LYS A 222 20.72 -9.47 34.97
C LYS A 222 20.18 -8.65 33.79
N PRO A 223 20.02 -7.33 33.93
CA PRO A 223 19.64 -6.46 32.81
C PRO A 223 20.63 -6.51 31.64
N MET A 224 20.10 -6.62 30.42
CA MET A 224 20.92 -6.79 29.21
C MET A 224 21.12 -5.51 28.40
N PHE A 225 20.27 -4.50 28.59
CA PHE A 225 20.33 -3.23 27.84
C PHE A 225 20.35 -2.03 28.78
N ARG A 226 20.65 -0.86 28.21
CA ARG A 226 20.73 0.41 28.97
C ARG A 226 19.35 0.81 29.49
N GLU A 227 19.34 1.50 30.63
CA GLU A 227 18.13 2.03 31.24
C GLU A 227 17.37 2.97 30.28
N GLY A 228 16.05 2.91 30.32
CA GLY A 228 15.16 3.73 29.49
C GLY A 228 15.11 3.36 28.00
N LEU A 229 15.81 2.31 27.55
CA LEU A 229 15.76 1.88 26.16
C LEU A 229 14.39 1.27 25.82
N ARG A 230 13.57 2.04 25.10
CA ARG A 230 12.29 1.64 24.51
C ARG A 230 12.44 1.61 22.99
N LEU A 231 12.12 0.48 22.37
CA LEU A 231 12.27 0.30 20.92
C LEU A 231 10.98 -0.18 20.29
N ILE A 232 10.58 0.46 19.19
CA ILE A 232 9.55 -0.07 18.31
C ILE A 232 10.02 -1.39 17.68
N SER A 233 9.13 -2.37 17.64
CA SER A 233 9.44 -3.73 17.18
C SER A 233 9.78 -3.84 15.69
N HIS A 234 9.25 -2.94 14.86
CA HIS A 234 9.41 -2.99 13.39
C HIS A 234 10.84 -2.68 12.94
N TRP A 235 11.37 -1.50 13.29
CA TRP A 235 12.71 -1.06 12.88
C TRP A 235 13.67 -0.82 14.05
N GLY A 236 13.18 -0.44 15.23
CA GLY A 236 14.02 -0.14 16.39
C GLY A 236 14.87 -1.34 16.84
N LEU A 237 14.27 -2.53 16.91
CA LEU A 237 15.00 -3.77 17.23
C LEU A 237 16.11 -4.07 16.23
N ARG A 238 15.83 -3.93 14.93
CA ARG A 238 16.81 -4.14 13.85
C ARG A 238 17.98 -3.15 13.99
N ASP A 239 17.68 -1.88 14.22
CA ASP A 239 18.71 -0.84 14.27
C ASP A 239 19.58 -0.96 15.52
N GLU A 240 19.01 -1.30 16.68
CA GLU A 240 19.81 -1.62 17.87
C GLU A 240 20.65 -2.89 17.65
N LEU A 241 20.11 -3.92 16.99
CA LEU A 241 20.88 -5.13 16.62
C LEU A 241 22.09 -4.76 15.75
N ARG A 242 21.88 -3.89 14.75
CA ARG A 242 22.95 -3.40 13.87
C ARG A 242 24.01 -2.64 14.66
N ALA A 243 23.61 -1.69 15.51
CA ALA A 243 24.54 -0.89 16.32
C ALA A 243 25.45 -1.73 17.24
N LEU A 244 25.03 -2.95 17.58
CA LEU A 244 25.80 -3.86 18.42
C LEU A 244 27.01 -4.51 17.72
N TYR A 245 27.12 -4.48 16.38
CA TYR A 245 28.34 -4.96 15.69
C TYR A 245 29.61 -4.22 16.10
N ALA A 246 29.48 -2.96 16.53
CA ALA A 246 30.61 -2.15 16.99
C ALA A 246 31.01 -2.41 18.45
N LYS A 247 30.28 -3.25 19.19
CA LYS A 247 30.48 -3.48 20.64
C LYS A 247 31.14 -4.84 20.89
N LYS A 248 32.13 -4.89 21.79
CA LYS A 248 32.86 -6.12 22.14
C LYS A 248 31.95 -7.22 22.72
N ASP A 249 30.91 -6.83 23.45
CA ASP A 249 29.90 -7.71 24.06
C ASP A 249 28.59 -7.77 23.26
N GLY A 250 28.60 -7.28 22.01
CA GLY A 250 27.39 -7.09 21.20
C GLY A 250 26.69 -8.38 20.81
N LEU A 251 27.43 -9.47 20.55
CA LEU A 251 26.87 -10.71 20.00
C LEU A 251 25.78 -11.33 20.89
N ALA A 252 25.99 -11.37 22.21
CA ALA A 252 25.00 -11.92 23.13
C ALA A 252 23.68 -11.11 23.08
N LYS A 253 23.78 -9.78 22.98
CA LYS A 253 22.64 -8.87 22.86
C LYS A 253 21.97 -9.00 21.48
N GLN A 254 22.73 -9.19 20.40
CA GLN A 254 22.19 -9.45 19.06
C GLN A 254 21.35 -10.72 19.03
N ARG A 255 21.87 -11.82 19.58
CA ARG A 255 21.12 -13.09 19.72
C ARG A 255 19.85 -12.93 20.54
N LEU A 256 19.91 -12.13 21.60
CA LEU A 256 18.75 -11.84 22.43
C LEU A 256 17.70 -11.04 21.68
N ILE A 257 18.07 -9.98 20.96
CA ILE A 257 17.16 -9.23 20.08
C ILE A 257 16.55 -10.15 19.02
N TYR A 258 17.37 -10.99 18.38
CA TYR A 258 16.88 -11.95 17.39
C TYR A 258 15.84 -12.90 17.99
N THR A 259 16.06 -13.38 19.22
CA THR A 259 15.09 -14.19 19.96
C THR A 259 13.79 -13.42 20.20
N ILE A 260 13.87 -12.15 20.62
CA ILE A 260 12.70 -11.28 20.79
C ILE A 260 11.92 -11.15 19.47
N MET A 261 12.62 -10.90 18.36
CA MET A 261 11.98 -10.80 17.04
C MET A 261 11.26 -12.10 16.65
N LEU A 262 11.87 -13.27 16.91
CA LEU A 262 11.21 -14.56 16.69
C LEU A 262 9.96 -14.73 17.56
N ARG A 263 10.03 -14.40 18.85
CA ARG A 263 8.86 -14.48 19.76
C ARG A 263 7.70 -13.61 19.29
N ILE A 264 7.99 -12.42 18.74
CA ILE A 264 6.96 -11.51 18.17
C ILE A 264 6.36 -12.11 16.90
N ILE A 265 7.19 -12.60 15.98
CA ILE A 265 6.74 -13.21 14.71
C ILE A 265 5.90 -14.47 14.98
N GLU A 266 6.34 -15.30 15.92
CA GLU A 266 5.64 -16.52 16.33
C GLU A 266 4.43 -16.25 17.26
N GLN A 267 4.17 -14.98 17.62
CA GLN A 267 3.11 -14.55 18.56
C GLN A 267 3.20 -15.28 19.93
N GLN A 268 4.42 -15.55 20.40
CA GLN A 268 4.69 -16.23 21.68
C GLN A 268 5.13 -15.27 22.80
N ILE A 269 5.40 -14.01 22.46
CA ILE A 269 5.75 -12.99 23.44
C ILE A 269 4.61 -12.83 24.47
N PRO A 270 4.92 -12.74 25.78
CA PRO A 270 3.90 -12.49 26.78
C PRO A 270 3.23 -11.14 26.57
N GLU A 271 1.90 -11.09 26.61
CA GLU A 271 1.14 -9.85 26.34
C GLU A 271 1.56 -8.70 27.26
N ILE A 272 1.80 -9.02 28.54
CA ILE A 272 2.19 -8.08 29.57
C ILE A 272 3.55 -7.40 29.33
N VAL A 273 4.38 -7.89 28.41
CA VAL A 273 5.71 -7.34 28.13
C VAL A 273 5.65 -6.19 27.11
N ILE A 274 4.60 -6.14 26.29
CA ILE A 274 4.47 -5.15 25.22
C ILE A 274 4.34 -3.75 25.86
N ASP A 275 5.35 -2.92 25.62
CA ASP A 275 5.51 -1.56 26.14
C ASP A 275 5.38 -1.38 27.66
N ASN A 276 5.71 -2.41 28.45
CA ASN A 276 5.52 -2.37 29.91
C ASN A 276 6.83 -2.18 30.69
N PRO A 277 6.99 -1.07 31.45
CA PRO A 277 8.19 -0.82 32.26
C PRO A 277 8.28 -1.64 33.56
N GLU A 278 7.19 -2.25 34.00
CA GLU A 278 7.08 -2.77 35.38
C GLU A 278 7.55 -4.21 35.54
N VAL A 279 7.70 -4.95 34.45
CA VAL A 279 7.98 -6.40 34.48
C VAL A 279 9.32 -6.71 33.85
N LYS A 280 10.07 -7.67 34.40
CA LYS A 280 11.31 -8.17 33.78
C LYS A 280 11.00 -9.37 32.90
N TRP A 281 11.62 -9.43 31.72
CA TRP A 281 11.39 -10.52 30.77
C TRP A 281 12.69 -11.18 30.36
N ASP A 282 12.74 -12.52 30.47
CA ASP A 282 13.75 -13.37 29.85
C ASP A 282 13.16 -13.92 28.53
N PRO A 283 13.59 -13.43 27.35
CA PRO A 283 13.10 -13.89 26.05
C PRO A 283 13.47 -15.35 25.71
N VAL A 284 14.57 -15.86 26.27
CA VAL A 284 15.07 -17.21 25.99
C VAL A 284 14.19 -18.22 26.71
N ALA A 285 14.03 -18.07 28.03
CA ALA A 285 13.11 -18.89 28.82
C ALA A 285 11.63 -18.55 28.54
N ASN A 286 11.38 -17.38 27.96
CA ASN A 286 10.06 -16.78 27.75
C ASN A 286 9.26 -16.63 29.04
N THR A 287 9.92 -16.15 30.09
CA THR A 287 9.33 -15.98 31.43
C THR A 287 9.32 -14.51 31.84
N VAL A 288 8.27 -14.12 32.56
CA VAL A 288 8.09 -12.79 33.14
C VAL A 288 8.29 -12.90 34.64
N ASP A 289 9.24 -12.15 35.19
CA ASP A 289 9.66 -12.22 36.59
C ASP A 289 9.94 -13.66 37.07
N GLY A 290 10.54 -14.47 36.19
CA GLY A 290 10.90 -15.87 36.44
C GLY A 290 9.74 -16.87 36.38
N LYS A 291 8.55 -16.45 35.93
CA LYS A 291 7.36 -17.32 35.82
C LYS A 291 6.82 -17.35 34.38
N PRO A 292 6.16 -18.45 33.96
CA PRO A 292 5.40 -18.45 32.72
C PRO A 292 4.33 -17.37 32.72
N SER A 293 4.09 -16.75 31.56
CA SER A 293 3.04 -15.76 31.35
C SER A 293 2.28 -16.06 30.07
N ALA A 294 1.03 -15.61 30.00
CA ALA A 294 0.21 -15.78 28.79
C ALA A 294 0.81 -14.99 27.62
N ARG A 295 0.92 -15.65 26.46
CA ARG A 295 1.30 -15.01 25.19
C ARG A 295 0.21 -14.03 24.72
N GLU A 296 0.60 -13.07 23.88
CA GLU A 296 -0.37 -12.24 23.17
C GLU A 296 -1.30 -13.05 22.25
N PRO A 297 -2.54 -12.59 22.01
CA PRO A 297 -3.37 -13.13 20.94
C PRO A 297 -2.69 -12.97 19.57
N ASP A 298 -3.12 -13.74 18.55
CA ASP A 298 -2.58 -13.69 17.18
C ASP A 298 -3.00 -12.41 16.40
N LYS A 299 -2.92 -11.25 17.06
CA LYS A 299 -3.40 -9.95 16.59
C LYS A 299 -2.65 -9.49 15.35
N ARG A 300 -1.35 -9.76 15.26
CA ARG A 300 -0.54 -9.45 14.05
C ARG A 300 -1.14 -10.09 12.81
N TYR A 301 -1.42 -11.40 12.87
CA TYR A 301 -1.97 -12.15 11.74
C TYR A 301 -3.43 -11.79 11.46
N ALA A 302 -4.21 -11.46 12.50
CA ALA A 302 -5.55 -10.91 12.33
C ALA A 302 -5.51 -9.58 11.56
N MET A 303 -4.60 -8.66 11.87
CA MET A 303 -4.44 -7.40 11.14
C MET A 303 -4.04 -7.64 9.67
N LEU A 304 -3.09 -8.54 9.41
CA LEU A 304 -2.71 -8.91 8.03
C LEU A 304 -3.90 -9.47 7.23
N LEU A 305 -4.72 -10.31 7.87
CA LEU A 305 -5.92 -10.88 7.25
C LEU A 305 -6.96 -9.79 6.96
N GLU A 306 -7.16 -8.84 7.87
CA GLU A 306 -8.08 -7.71 7.65
C GLU A 306 -7.60 -6.81 6.51
N VAL A 307 -6.30 -6.49 6.42
CA VAL A 307 -5.73 -5.75 5.29
C VAL A 307 -5.98 -6.50 3.98
N LYS A 308 -5.73 -7.83 3.95
CA LYS A 308 -6.04 -8.65 2.78
C LYS A 308 -7.51 -8.53 2.37
N LYS A 309 -8.44 -8.73 3.31
CA LYS A 309 -9.89 -8.64 3.03
C LYS A 309 -10.28 -7.27 2.52
N ALA A 310 -9.73 -6.20 3.10
CA ALA A 310 -10.00 -4.84 2.65
C ALA A 310 -9.52 -4.61 1.22
N LEU A 311 -8.30 -5.05 0.87
CA LEU A 311 -7.79 -4.96 -0.49
C LEU A 311 -8.61 -5.78 -1.50
N GLN A 312 -9.21 -6.89 -1.08
CA GLN A 312 -10.09 -7.70 -1.95
C GLN A 312 -11.42 -7.01 -2.28
N LEU A 313 -11.84 -6.01 -1.50
CA LEU A 313 -13.04 -5.23 -1.82
C LEU A 313 -12.92 -4.50 -3.16
N SER A 314 -11.69 -4.22 -3.62
CA SER A 314 -11.48 -3.59 -4.92
C SER A 314 -11.43 -4.57 -6.09
N ASP A 315 -11.28 -5.89 -5.85
CA ASP A 315 -11.14 -6.91 -6.91
C ASP A 315 -12.22 -6.85 -8.00
N PRO A 316 -13.53 -6.66 -7.70
CA PRO A 316 -14.57 -6.58 -8.73
C PRO A 316 -14.43 -5.40 -9.70
N TYR A 317 -13.61 -4.39 -9.36
CA TYR A 317 -13.40 -3.19 -10.14
C TYR A 317 -12.14 -3.25 -11.02
N TYR A 318 -11.35 -4.33 -10.91
CA TYR A 318 -10.13 -4.58 -11.71
C TYR A 318 -10.25 -5.89 -12.51
N PRO A 319 -11.09 -5.95 -13.56
CA PRO A 319 -11.30 -7.19 -14.32
C PRO A 319 -10.04 -7.70 -15.05
N ASP A 320 -9.13 -6.79 -15.38
CA ASP A 320 -7.82 -7.03 -16.01
C ASP A 320 -6.69 -7.26 -15.00
N ALA A 321 -6.93 -7.06 -13.71
CA ALA A 321 -5.99 -7.32 -12.61
C ALA A 321 -6.75 -7.78 -11.34
N PRO A 322 -7.33 -9.01 -11.37
CA PRO A 322 -8.45 -9.41 -10.51
C PRO A 322 -8.07 -9.69 -9.05
N ASN A 323 -6.81 -9.54 -8.67
CA ASN A 323 -6.36 -9.72 -7.29
C ASN A 323 -5.19 -8.77 -6.97
N PRO A 324 -4.86 -8.56 -5.69
CA PRO A 324 -3.81 -7.62 -5.29
C PRO A 324 -2.42 -7.93 -5.89
N ILE A 325 -2.09 -9.21 -6.10
CA ILE A 325 -0.80 -9.63 -6.67
C ILE A 325 -0.74 -9.21 -8.15
N ALA A 326 -1.80 -9.47 -8.92
CA ALA A 326 -1.90 -9.05 -10.30
C ALA A 326 -1.80 -7.52 -10.43
N ARG A 327 -2.46 -6.75 -9.55
CA ARG A 327 -2.35 -5.29 -9.53
C ARG A 327 -0.93 -4.82 -9.27
N ALA A 328 -0.25 -5.41 -8.28
CA ALA A 328 1.13 -5.07 -7.95
C ALA A 328 2.09 -5.30 -9.13
N PHE A 329 1.96 -6.40 -9.87
CA PHE A 329 2.85 -6.69 -11.01
C PHE A 329 2.45 -5.98 -12.31
N LEU A 330 1.16 -6.00 -12.66
CA LEU A 330 0.68 -5.53 -13.96
C LEU A 330 0.48 -4.01 -14.01
N LEU A 331 0.13 -3.38 -12.88
CA LEU A 331 -0.23 -1.95 -12.85
C LEU A 331 0.80 -1.11 -12.11
N GLU A 332 1.31 -1.58 -10.97
CA GLU A 332 2.19 -0.77 -10.11
C GLU A 332 3.67 -0.91 -10.49
N ARG A 333 4.19 -2.14 -10.47
CA ARG A 333 5.60 -2.43 -10.75
C ARG A 333 5.93 -2.44 -12.24
N GLU A 334 4.93 -2.69 -13.08
CA GLU A 334 5.07 -2.85 -14.53
C GLU A 334 6.16 -3.86 -14.93
N MET A 335 6.24 -4.93 -14.16
CA MET A 335 7.15 -6.04 -14.38
C MET A 335 6.37 -7.33 -14.19
N THR A 336 6.50 -8.27 -15.11
CA THR A 336 5.85 -9.58 -14.95
C THR A 336 6.39 -10.28 -13.72
N GLU A 337 5.54 -11.07 -13.06
CA GLU A 337 5.92 -11.87 -11.90
C GLU A 337 7.11 -12.78 -12.22
N GLU A 338 7.07 -13.46 -13.37
CA GLU A 338 8.16 -14.29 -13.89
C GLU A 338 9.50 -13.54 -13.96
N ARG A 339 9.50 -12.30 -14.48
CA ARG A 339 10.72 -11.49 -14.58
C ARG A 339 11.27 -11.14 -13.20
N VAL A 340 10.41 -10.82 -12.24
CA VAL A 340 10.81 -10.50 -10.86
C VAL A 340 11.36 -11.73 -10.16
N VAL A 341 10.69 -12.88 -10.26
CA VAL A 341 11.19 -14.16 -9.72
C VAL A 341 12.56 -14.48 -10.30
N GLY A 342 12.71 -14.42 -11.63
CA GLY A 342 14.00 -14.70 -12.28
C GLY A 342 15.11 -13.71 -11.88
N LEU A 343 14.79 -12.45 -11.57
CA LEU A 343 15.77 -11.49 -11.02
C LEU A 343 16.19 -11.86 -9.60
N LEU A 344 15.23 -12.23 -8.74
CA LEU A 344 15.51 -12.65 -7.37
C LEU A 344 16.32 -13.94 -7.32
N GLU A 345 15.98 -14.94 -8.13
CA GLU A 345 16.74 -16.19 -8.22
C GLU A 345 18.18 -15.95 -8.67
N ARG A 346 18.38 -15.14 -9.72
CA ARG A 346 19.73 -14.77 -10.17
C ARG A 346 20.53 -14.04 -9.10
N LEU A 347 19.89 -13.15 -8.34
CA LEU A 347 20.53 -12.45 -7.22
C LEU A 347 20.93 -13.41 -6.11
N LEU A 348 20.02 -14.31 -5.71
CA LEU A 348 20.25 -15.30 -4.64
C LEU A 348 21.31 -16.35 -5.03
N GLN A 349 21.42 -16.68 -6.31
CA GLN A 349 22.41 -17.62 -6.85
C GLN A 349 23.74 -16.96 -7.25
N ALA A 350 23.85 -15.63 -7.13
CA ALA A 350 25.05 -14.91 -7.56
C ALA A 350 26.27 -15.30 -6.69
N LYS A 351 27.34 -15.76 -7.34
CA LYS A 351 28.57 -16.20 -6.66
C LYS A 351 29.16 -15.18 -5.70
N VAL A 352 29.03 -13.88 -6.03
CA VAL A 352 29.49 -12.77 -5.18
C VAL A 352 28.88 -12.80 -3.78
N GLY A 353 27.67 -13.35 -3.61
CA GLY A 353 27.06 -13.53 -2.30
C GLY A 353 27.89 -14.42 -1.38
N HIS A 354 28.50 -15.49 -1.91
CA HIS A 354 29.40 -16.35 -1.14
C HIS A 354 30.71 -15.65 -0.77
N ASP A 355 31.25 -14.82 -1.66
CA ASP A 355 32.47 -14.05 -1.38
C ASP A 355 32.23 -13.00 -0.29
N VAL A 356 31.10 -12.29 -0.36
CA VAL A 356 30.66 -11.34 0.66
C VAL A 356 30.43 -12.07 1.99
N ALA A 357 29.72 -13.20 1.99
CA ALA A 357 29.49 -13.98 3.20
C ALA A 357 30.81 -14.42 3.88
N ARG A 358 31.76 -14.96 3.11
CA ARG A 358 33.09 -15.34 3.63
C ARG A 358 33.86 -14.15 4.19
N LEU A 359 33.76 -12.99 3.55
CA LEU A 359 34.38 -11.76 4.03
C LEU A 359 33.76 -11.31 5.35
N ILE A 360 32.42 -11.38 5.49
CA ILE A 360 31.73 -11.07 6.74
C ILE A 360 32.16 -12.05 7.84
N GLU A 361 32.16 -13.37 7.59
CA GLU A 361 32.64 -14.38 8.57
C GLU A 361 34.05 -14.06 9.06
N LYS A 362 34.96 -13.74 8.13
CA LYS A 362 36.35 -13.38 8.45
C LYS A 362 36.43 -12.13 9.31
N ARG A 363 35.61 -11.11 9.05
CA ARG A 363 35.60 -9.85 9.82
C ARG A 363 34.97 -10.01 11.20
N LEU A 364 33.96 -10.87 11.32
CA LEU A 364 33.29 -11.16 12.60
C LEU A 364 34.08 -12.15 13.46
N GLY A 365 34.95 -12.98 12.85
CA GLY A 365 35.66 -14.04 13.56
C GLY A 365 34.77 -15.20 13.99
N ARG A 366 33.60 -15.37 13.36
CA ARG A 366 32.63 -16.43 13.64
C ARG A 366 31.83 -16.78 12.39
N LYS A 367 31.08 -17.89 12.45
CA LYS A 367 30.07 -18.24 11.44
C LYS A 367 28.92 -17.25 11.43
N LEU A 368 28.29 -17.09 10.26
CA LEU A 368 27.14 -16.22 10.12
C LEU A 368 25.94 -16.76 10.92
N GLU A 369 25.21 -15.85 11.52
CA GLU A 369 23.90 -16.05 12.14
C GLU A 369 22.82 -15.36 11.29
N PRO A 370 21.54 -15.76 11.40
CA PRO A 370 20.50 -15.25 10.51
C PRO A 370 20.39 -13.72 10.44
N PHE A 371 20.68 -13.03 11.54
CA PHE A 371 20.64 -11.57 11.61
C PHE A 371 21.84 -10.86 10.96
N ASP A 372 22.87 -11.59 10.50
CA ASP A 372 24.02 -11.01 9.79
C ASP A 372 23.69 -10.48 8.39
N ILE A 373 22.45 -10.66 7.93
CA ILE A 373 21.91 -9.90 6.80
C ILE A 373 21.96 -8.38 7.04
N TRP A 374 22.04 -7.94 8.29
CA TRP A 374 22.15 -6.53 8.68
C TRP A 374 23.57 -6.10 9.03
N TYR A 375 24.59 -6.90 8.69
CA TYR A 375 25.98 -6.53 8.89
C TYR A 375 26.30 -5.17 8.22
N ASP A 376 26.83 -4.23 9.01
CA ASP A 376 27.01 -2.83 8.62
C ASP A 376 28.44 -2.46 8.22
N GLY A 377 29.39 -3.39 8.34
CA GLY A 377 30.83 -3.12 8.16
C GLY A 377 31.29 -2.80 6.73
N PHE A 378 30.37 -2.66 5.77
CA PHE A 378 30.65 -2.15 4.43
C PHE A 378 30.39 -0.65 4.28
N LYS A 379 29.71 -0.02 5.25
CA LYS A 379 29.54 1.43 5.27
C LYS A 379 30.84 2.10 5.73
N ALA A 380 31.10 3.31 5.24
CA ALA A 380 32.10 4.17 5.86
C ALA A 380 31.69 4.36 7.33
N ARG A 381 32.55 3.98 8.28
CA ARG A 381 32.27 4.18 9.71
C ARG A 381 32.20 5.68 9.96
N SER A 382 31.00 6.26 9.96
CA SER A 382 30.81 7.55 10.61
C SER A 382 31.18 7.31 12.08
N GLY A 383 32.06 8.12 12.65
CA GLY A 383 32.35 8.10 14.09
C GLY A 383 31.16 8.54 14.97
N LEU A 384 29.96 8.62 14.38
CA LEU A 384 28.72 9.02 15.02
C LEU A 384 27.99 7.75 15.44
N ASP A 385 27.76 7.62 16.74
CA ASP A 385 26.88 6.61 17.31
C ASP A 385 25.47 6.85 16.75
N GLU A 386 24.87 5.85 16.08
CA GLU A 386 23.49 5.96 15.55
C GLU A 386 22.49 6.27 16.67
N ARG A 387 22.84 6.03 17.93
CA ARG A 387 22.05 6.43 19.11
C ARG A 387 22.08 7.94 19.43
N ARG A 388 22.87 8.72 18.68
CA ARG A 388 22.99 10.19 18.79
C ARG A 388 22.36 10.93 17.59
N LEU A 389 21.86 10.19 16.61
CA LEU A 389 21.02 10.68 15.51
C LEU A 389 19.57 10.47 15.88
#